data_AF-A0A8J2RXC8-F1
#
_entry.id   AF-A0A8J2RXC8-F1
#
_cell.length_a   1.000
_cell.length_b   1.000
_cell.length_c   1.000
_cell.angle_alpha   90.00
_cell.angle_beta   90.00
_cell.angle_gamma   90.00
#
_symmetry.space_group_name_H-M   'P 1'
#
loop_
_entity.id
_entity.type
_entity.pdbx_description
1 polymer ?
#
loop_
_entity_poly.entity_id
_entity_poly.type
_entity_poly.pdbx_seq_one_letter_code
_entity_poly.pdbx_strand_id
1 'polypeptide(L)'
;MLKMYKHLILINASSESFNEELLIKPLPTGHVYSFFQFITKWDVDPEETQLRHYNLFPRSIGEIIQKHSLRELHLSLTQNLWRTQKWGYPDKKCQESSLELKLSLSLVSEPTVLHGNTYHGINADWSFKSLYGAHLFSSCPRATVSKISIDVTSNITNTTHWSLRPDPTTVVVNQRGGSATHLAVYDLNEISPWPINVRASYTKKLSYGIIPPPLIHATRFVAGHGQSKAKLVTRIHNNYFSSDIDIVFLELVPWYCRVFLHTLAFSNSKNRPVKIDVPQKLYYRPGLDRQRPNHLELRLTLPANSVTEIEWEFQKGFLKWTEYPPDAHRGFDLGPAIISALLPVASNWTGIPRHVSIFDESWNVSQSGYFVRIHTETLVVATVTPDFSMPYNVICLACTVVALAFGPLYNLTK
;
A
#
# COMPACT_ATOMS: atom_id res chain seq x y z
N MET A 1 55.57 -24.58 3.09
CA MET A 1 54.27 -25.27 3.03
C MET A 1 53.28 -24.48 3.90
N LEU A 2 52.67 -23.42 3.35
CA LEU A 2 51.73 -22.56 4.08
C LEU A 2 50.36 -23.26 4.15
N LYS A 3 49.97 -23.72 5.35
CA LYS A 3 48.58 -24.10 5.63
C LYS A 3 47.77 -22.82 5.85
N MET A 4 47.06 -22.36 4.82
CA MET A 4 45.97 -21.40 4.99
C MET A 4 44.79 -22.13 5.62
N TYR A 5 44.55 -21.91 6.91
CA TYR A 5 43.25 -22.18 7.51
C TYR A 5 42.28 -21.11 7.03
N LYS A 6 41.52 -21.40 5.96
CA LYS A 6 40.26 -20.70 5.70
C LYS A 6 39.30 -21.11 6.81
N HIS A 7 39.13 -20.25 7.81
CA HIS A 7 37.90 -20.24 8.61
C HIS A 7 36.75 -19.87 7.67
N LEU A 8 36.20 -20.88 7.00
CA LEU A 8 34.88 -20.81 6.40
C LEU A 8 33.90 -20.80 7.58
N ILE A 9 33.53 -19.61 8.05
CA ILE A 9 32.32 -19.46 8.83
C ILE A 9 31.20 -19.72 7.83
N LEU A 10 30.70 -20.96 7.81
CA LEU A 10 29.38 -21.26 7.29
C LEU A 10 28.43 -20.42 8.16
N ILE A 11 28.00 -19.26 7.65
CA ILE A 11 26.80 -18.62 8.17
C ILE A 11 25.71 -19.65 7.92
N ASN A 12 25.30 -20.28 9.02
CA ASN A 12 24.40 -21.40 9.01
C ASN A 12 23.11 -20.98 8.28
N ALA A 13 22.54 -21.86 7.46
CA ALA A 13 21.28 -21.60 6.73
C ALA A 13 20.07 -21.36 7.66
N SER A 14 20.29 -21.26 8.98
CA SER A 14 19.31 -21.13 10.05
C SER A 14 18.97 -19.69 10.45
N SER A 15 19.62 -18.66 9.89
CA SER A 15 19.32 -17.25 10.26
C SER A 15 18.24 -16.59 9.39
N GLU A 16 17.84 -17.23 8.29
CA GLU A 16 16.83 -16.71 7.37
C GLU A 16 15.56 -17.55 7.47
N SER A 17 14.41 -16.91 7.70
CA SER A 17 13.10 -17.56 7.73
C SER A 17 12.15 -16.91 6.72
N PHE A 18 11.28 -17.74 6.13
CA PHE A 18 10.24 -17.28 5.20
C PHE A 18 8.87 -17.66 5.74
N ASN A 19 7.96 -16.68 5.83
CA ASN A 19 6.59 -16.89 6.27
C ASN A 19 5.63 -16.40 5.19
N GLU A 20 4.56 -17.14 4.97
CA GLU A 20 3.46 -16.75 4.10
C GLU A 20 2.12 -16.86 4.84
N GLU A 21 1.33 -15.80 4.76
CA GLU A 21 0.05 -15.71 5.44
C GLU A 21 -0.98 -15.07 4.50
N LEU A 22 -2.21 -15.59 4.54
CA LEU A 22 -3.34 -15.04 3.80
C LEU A 22 -4.48 -14.72 4.76
N LEU A 23 -4.83 -13.44 4.89
CA LEU A 23 -6.03 -13.00 5.58
C LEU A 23 -7.14 -12.73 4.57
N ILE A 24 -8.30 -13.36 4.74
CA ILE A 24 -9.50 -13.14 3.94
C ILE A 24 -10.59 -12.55 4.82
N LYS A 25 -11.16 -11.44 4.36
CA LYS A 25 -12.26 -10.76 5.04
C LYS A 25 -13.43 -10.52 4.07
N PRO A 26 -14.55 -11.25 4.23
CA PRO A 26 -15.78 -10.90 3.55
C PRO A 26 -16.26 -9.52 4.00
N LEU A 27 -16.51 -8.63 3.05
CA LEU A 27 -16.98 -7.27 3.32
C LEU A 27 -18.51 -7.21 3.31
N PRO A 28 -19.14 -6.27 4.04
CA PRO A 28 -20.59 -6.07 4.03
C PRO A 28 -21.18 -5.75 2.65
N THR A 29 -20.34 -5.36 1.68
CA THR A 29 -20.72 -5.10 0.28
C THR A 29 -20.80 -6.36 -0.57
N GLY A 30 -20.57 -7.55 -0.02
CA GLY A 30 -20.44 -8.79 -0.78
C GLY A 30 -19.10 -8.92 -1.54
N HIS A 31 -18.20 -7.95 -1.38
CA HIS A 31 -16.83 -8.07 -1.88
C HIS A 31 -15.99 -8.91 -0.92
N VAL A 32 -14.91 -9.51 -1.40
CA VAL A 32 -13.98 -10.28 -0.59
C VAL A 32 -12.62 -9.58 -0.61
N TYR A 33 -12.19 -9.16 0.57
CA TYR A 33 -10.84 -8.63 0.78
C TYR A 33 -9.87 -9.78 1.05
N SER A 34 -8.75 -9.79 0.33
CA SER A 34 -7.67 -10.75 0.46
C SER A 34 -6.38 -9.99 0.70
N PHE A 35 -5.70 -10.32 1.79
CA PHE A 35 -4.42 -9.75 2.17
C PHE A 35 -3.37 -10.84 2.24
N PHE A 36 -2.48 -10.86 1.26
CA PHE A 36 -1.34 -11.76 1.24
C PHE A 36 -0.16 -11.06 1.89
N GLN A 37 0.53 -11.76 2.78
CA GLN A 37 1.72 -11.29 3.44
C GLN A 37 2.82 -12.34 3.31
N PHE A 38 3.92 -11.93 2.69
CA PHE A 38 5.13 -12.74 2.55
C PHE A 38 6.26 -12.02 3.29
N ILE A 39 6.87 -12.71 4.23
CA ILE A 39 7.91 -12.15 5.11
C ILE A 39 9.15 -12.99 4.94
N THR A 40 10.26 -12.36 4.55
CA THR A 40 11.58 -12.97 4.66
C THR A 40 12.32 -12.22 5.77
N LYS A 41 12.56 -12.88 6.89
CA LYS A 41 13.29 -12.30 8.03
C LYS A 41 14.71 -12.85 8.03
N TRP A 42 15.68 -11.96 8.16
CA TRP A 42 17.07 -12.30 8.33
C TRP A 42 17.59 -11.72 9.64
N ASP A 43 17.81 -12.60 10.62
CA ASP A 43 18.22 -12.26 11.98
C ASP A 43 19.74 -12.08 12.03
N VAL A 44 20.20 -10.91 11.61
CA VAL A 44 21.62 -10.56 11.51
C VAL A 44 21.82 -9.08 11.83
N ASP A 45 22.91 -8.77 12.54
CA ASP A 45 23.38 -7.40 12.73
C ASP A 45 24.14 -6.92 11.47
N PRO A 46 23.62 -5.91 10.73
CA PRO A 46 24.27 -5.40 9.53
C PRO A 46 25.58 -4.63 9.82
N GLU A 47 25.85 -4.22 11.06
CA GLU A 47 27.09 -3.53 11.44
C GLU A 47 28.22 -4.52 11.74
N GLU A 48 27.92 -5.68 12.32
CA GLU A 48 28.92 -6.70 12.68
C GLU A 48 29.24 -7.68 11.54
N THR A 49 28.28 -7.95 10.66
CA THR A 49 28.45 -8.93 9.59
C THR A 49 28.56 -8.28 8.22
N GLN A 50 29.59 -8.65 7.46
CA GLN A 50 29.60 -8.35 6.04
C GLN A 50 28.55 -9.25 5.37
N LEU A 51 27.43 -8.65 4.92
CA LEU A 51 26.30 -9.30 4.23
C LEU A 51 26.75 -9.94 2.90
N ARG A 52 27.50 -11.05 2.99
CA ARG A 52 28.18 -11.72 1.87
C ARG A 52 27.43 -12.94 1.36
N HIS A 53 26.62 -13.57 2.20
CA HIS A 53 25.88 -14.79 1.90
C HIS A 53 24.39 -14.53 2.12
N TYR A 54 23.63 -14.71 1.05
CA TYR A 54 22.18 -14.53 1.01
C TYR A 54 21.57 -15.84 0.51
N ASN A 55 20.51 -16.33 1.15
CA ASN A 55 19.82 -17.55 0.71
C ASN A 55 18.42 -17.25 0.14
N LEU A 56 17.58 -16.61 0.94
CA LEU A 56 16.21 -16.18 0.64
C LEU A 56 16.14 -14.65 0.49
N PHE A 57 16.90 -13.90 1.28
CA PHE A 57 16.91 -12.45 1.22
C PHE A 57 17.60 -11.95 -0.08
N PRO A 58 17.01 -11.02 -0.86
CA PRO A 58 17.57 -10.60 -2.13
C PRO A 58 18.85 -9.76 -1.94
N ARG A 59 19.95 -10.23 -2.53
CA ARG A 59 21.27 -9.57 -2.50
C ARG A 59 21.25 -8.12 -2.97
N SER A 60 20.47 -7.80 -4.02
CA SER A 60 20.37 -6.44 -4.56
C SER A 60 19.85 -5.44 -3.53
N ILE A 61 18.93 -5.87 -2.65
CA ILE A 61 18.41 -5.03 -1.57
C ILE A 61 19.44 -4.93 -0.44
N GLY A 62 20.08 -6.05 -0.07
CA GLY A 62 21.13 -6.05 0.96
C GLY A 62 22.31 -5.14 0.62
N GLU A 63 22.76 -5.12 -0.65
CA GLU A 63 23.82 -4.23 -1.12
C GLU A 63 23.42 -2.75 -1.02
N ILE A 64 22.17 -2.39 -1.34
CA ILE A 64 21.65 -1.02 -1.18
C ILE A 64 21.65 -0.61 0.29
N ILE A 65 21.15 -1.49 1.17
CA ILE A 65 21.09 -1.26 2.61
C ILE A 65 22.50 -1.01 3.16
N GLN A 66 23.47 -1.86 2.80
CA GLN A 66 24.87 -1.73 3.23
C GLN A 66 25.52 -0.44 2.69
N LYS A 67 25.29 -0.12 1.42
CA LYS A 67 25.91 1.05 0.77
C LYS A 67 25.38 2.38 1.32
N HIS A 68 24.10 2.44 1.67
CA HIS A 68 23.43 3.67 2.09
C HIS A 68 23.11 3.73 3.58
N SER A 69 23.58 2.75 4.37
CA SER A 69 23.33 2.63 5.81
C SER A 69 21.84 2.81 6.16
N LEU A 70 20.97 2.21 5.36
CA LEU A 70 19.52 2.35 5.50
C LEU A 70 19.03 1.54 6.69
N ARG A 71 18.30 2.19 7.61
CA ARG A 71 17.60 1.50 8.70
C ARG A 71 16.28 0.87 8.26
N GLU A 72 15.68 1.40 7.19
CA GLU A 72 14.42 0.92 6.64
C GLU A 72 14.32 1.33 5.17
N LEU A 73 13.89 0.40 4.32
CA LEU A 73 13.57 0.64 2.92
C LEU A 73 12.14 0.20 2.66
N HIS A 74 11.31 1.13 2.19
CA HIS A 74 9.92 0.85 1.87
C HIS A 74 9.68 1.07 0.37
N LEU A 75 9.28 0.00 -0.32
CA LEU A 75 8.90 0.01 -1.73
C LEU A 75 7.43 -0.38 -1.83
N SER A 76 6.58 0.54 -2.27
CA SER A 76 5.16 0.26 -2.53
C SER A 76 4.87 0.38 -4.01
N LEU A 77 4.50 -0.74 -4.61
CA LEU A 77 4.04 -0.82 -6.00
C LEU A 77 2.52 -0.97 -5.96
N THR A 78 1.79 0.13 -5.79
CA THR A 78 0.32 0.10 -5.81
C THR A 78 -0.16 0.22 -7.25
N GLN A 79 -0.74 -0.85 -7.81
CA GLN A 79 -1.28 -0.82 -9.17
C GLN A 79 -2.75 -0.38 -9.26
N ASN A 80 -3.34 0.18 -8.19
CA ASN A 80 -4.72 0.70 -8.15
C ASN A 80 -4.97 1.58 -6.91
N LEU A 81 -6.08 2.34 -6.94
CA LEU A 81 -6.56 3.23 -5.86
C LEU A 81 -6.97 2.43 -4.60
N TRP A 82 -6.30 2.63 -3.46
CA TRP A 82 -6.71 2.06 -2.17
C TRP A 82 -7.81 2.90 -1.50
N ARG A 83 -9.06 2.42 -1.51
CA ARG A 83 -10.19 3.11 -0.87
C ARG A 83 -10.23 2.81 0.62
N THR A 84 -9.47 3.56 1.41
CA THR A 84 -9.45 3.44 2.88
C THR A 84 -10.85 3.42 3.51
N GLN A 85 -11.78 4.24 2.99
CA GLN A 85 -13.19 4.28 3.40
C GLN A 85 -13.90 2.92 3.32
N LYS A 86 -13.55 2.07 2.36
CA LYS A 86 -14.19 0.76 2.13
C LYS A 86 -13.34 -0.42 2.59
N TRP A 87 -12.01 -0.26 2.60
CA TRP A 87 -11.07 -1.40 2.64
C TRP A 87 -10.10 -1.39 3.83
N GLY A 88 -10.09 -0.35 4.66
CA GLY A 88 -9.24 -0.29 5.86
C GLY A 88 -7.84 0.28 5.60
N TYR A 89 -6.85 -0.05 6.46
CA TYR A 89 -5.54 0.61 6.52
C TYR A 89 -4.34 -0.30 6.24
N PRO A 90 -3.33 0.16 5.47
CA PRO A 90 -2.00 -0.48 5.37
C PRO A 90 -0.96 0.02 6.43
N ASP A 91 0.25 -0.59 6.45
CA ASP A 91 1.06 -0.89 7.66
C ASP A 91 2.47 -0.21 7.79
N LYS A 92 3.08 -0.32 9.00
CA LYS A 92 4.50 -0.49 9.45
C LYS A 92 5.30 0.57 10.26
N LYS A 93 6.01 0.07 11.32
CA LYS A 93 7.48 0.20 11.65
C LYS A 93 7.96 -0.64 12.88
N CYS A 94 9.26 -1.04 12.93
CA CYS A 94 9.94 -2.01 13.84
C CYS A 94 10.77 -1.41 15.01
N GLN A 95 11.07 -2.22 16.05
CA GLN A 95 11.86 -1.85 17.26
C GLN A 95 13.13 -2.69 17.54
N GLU A 96 13.39 -3.77 16.79
CA GLU A 96 14.60 -4.62 16.94
C GLU A 96 15.46 -4.63 15.66
N SER A 97 16.78 -4.83 15.80
CA SER A 97 17.72 -4.89 14.67
C SER A 97 17.65 -6.26 13.98
N SER A 98 16.83 -6.35 12.94
CA SER A 98 16.81 -7.47 11.99
C SER A 98 16.48 -6.95 10.59
N LEU A 99 16.90 -7.67 9.55
CA LEU A 99 16.55 -7.33 8.17
C LEU A 99 15.27 -8.07 7.79
N GLU A 100 14.14 -7.38 7.81
CA GLU A 100 12.84 -7.93 7.44
C GLU A 100 12.40 -7.40 6.06
N LEU A 101 12.30 -8.29 5.07
CA LEU A 101 11.64 -8.01 3.80
C LEU A 101 10.18 -8.45 3.90
N LYS A 102 9.26 -7.49 3.94
CA LYS A 102 7.81 -7.75 3.90
C LYS A 102 7.24 -7.32 2.56
N LEU A 103 6.68 -8.28 1.84
CA LEU A 103 5.85 -8.05 0.67
C LEU A 103 4.40 -8.28 1.07
N SER A 104 3.57 -7.25 0.94
CA SER A 104 2.13 -7.35 1.19
C SER A 104 1.36 -7.02 -0.08
N LEU A 105 0.41 -7.88 -0.43
CA LEU A 105 -0.53 -7.66 -1.53
C LEU A 105 -1.95 -7.62 -0.99
N SER A 106 -2.61 -6.49 -1.21
CA SER A 106 -4.01 -6.28 -0.84
C SER A 106 -4.87 -6.31 -2.10
N LEU A 107 -5.80 -7.26 -2.18
CA LEU A 107 -6.71 -7.45 -3.30
C LEU A 107 -8.15 -7.38 -2.79
N VAL A 108 -9.00 -6.62 -3.47
CA VAL A 108 -10.45 -6.65 -3.25
C VAL A 108 -11.10 -7.22 -4.49
N SER A 109 -11.74 -8.36 -4.33
CA SER A 109 -12.42 -9.09 -5.39
C SER A 109 -13.93 -8.95 -5.25
N GLU A 110 -14.62 -8.87 -6.38
CA GLU A 110 -16.07 -8.79 -6.42
C GLU A 110 -16.64 -10.12 -6.96
N PRO A 111 -17.04 -11.06 -6.08
CA PRO A 111 -17.59 -12.34 -6.51
C PRO A 111 -18.96 -12.22 -7.18
N THR A 112 -19.63 -11.07 -7.05
CA THR A 112 -20.98 -10.80 -7.58
C THR A 112 -20.99 -10.72 -9.12
N VAL A 113 -19.91 -10.20 -9.72
CA VAL A 113 -19.75 -10.08 -11.19
C VAL A 113 -19.77 -11.46 -11.86
N LEU A 114 -19.38 -12.51 -11.14
CA LEU A 114 -19.39 -13.89 -11.63
C LEU A 114 -20.79 -14.52 -11.66
N HIS A 115 -21.79 -13.93 -10.99
CA HIS A 115 -23.07 -14.58 -10.70
C HIS A 115 -24.31 -13.89 -11.30
N GLY A 116 -24.13 -12.92 -12.21
CA GLY A 116 -25.24 -12.31 -12.95
C GLY A 116 -26.05 -11.29 -12.16
N ASN A 117 -27.36 -11.21 -12.45
CA ASN A 117 -28.18 -10.04 -12.14
C ASN A 117 -28.52 -9.86 -10.64
N THR A 118 -28.31 -8.66 -10.10
CA THR A 118 -28.39 -8.35 -8.65
C THR A 118 -29.74 -7.85 -8.15
N TYR A 119 -30.77 -7.73 -9.01
CA TYR A 119 -32.08 -7.14 -8.64
C TYR A 119 -32.80 -7.86 -7.50
N HIS A 120 -32.56 -9.17 -7.30
CA HIS A 120 -33.18 -9.97 -6.24
C HIS A 120 -32.18 -10.42 -5.17
N GLY A 121 -31.17 -9.59 -4.88
CA GLY A 121 -30.13 -9.84 -3.88
C GLY A 121 -28.84 -10.40 -4.48
N ILE A 122 -27.76 -10.31 -3.71
CA ILE A 122 -26.40 -10.63 -4.15
C ILE A 122 -26.06 -12.08 -3.81
N ASN A 123 -25.67 -12.87 -4.82
CA ASN A 123 -25.01 -14.14 -4.57
C ASN A 123 -23.54 -13.85 -4.21
N ALA A 124 -23.18 -14.13 -2.96
CA ALA A 124 -21.86 -13.83 -2.41
C ALA A 124 -21.00 -15.09 -2.26
N ASP A 125 -21.44 -16.24 -2.79
CA ASP A 125 -20.64 -17.45 -2.80
C ASP A 125 -19.28 -17.21 -3.47
N TRP A 126 -18.22 -17.67 -2.82
CA TRP A 126 -16.87 -17.56 -3.33
C TRP A 126 -16.05 -18.79 -2.97
N SER A 127 -15.07 -19.10 -3.80
CA SER A 127 -14.07 -20.14 -3.57
C SER A 127 -12.70 -19.67 -4.06
N PHE A 128 -11.62 -20.29 -3.63
CA PHE A 128 -10.28 -19.92 -4.12
C PHE A 128 -10.16 -20.08 -5.63
N LYS A 129 -10.77 -21.13 -6.21
CA LYS A 129 -10.86 -21.28 -7.66
C LYS A 129 -11.55 -20.10 -8.34
N SER A 130 -12.65 -19.60 -7.77
CA SER A 130 -13.39 -18.48 -8.38
C SER A 130 -12.71 -17.13 -8.17
N LEU A 131 -12.02 -16.94 -7.04
CA LEU A 131 -11.35 -15.67 -6.72
C LEU A 131 -9.99 -15.52 -7.40
N TYR A 132 -9.21 -16.61 -7.50
CA TYR A 132 -7.82 -16.58 -7.95
C TYR A 132 -7.57 -17.41 -9.21
N GLY A 133 -8.58 -18.09 -9.74
CA GLY A 133 -8.45 -18.97 -10.91
C GLY A 133 -7.74 -20.31 -10.62
N ALA A 134 -7.33 -20.56 -9.37
CA ALA A 134 -6.55 -21.73 -8.98
C ALA A 134 -7.00 -22.31 -7.64
N HIS A 135 -6.74 -23.61 -7.48
CA HIS A 135 -6.81 -24.29 -6.18
C HIS A 135 -5.49 -24.09 -5.43
N LEU A 136 -5.49 -24.19 -4.10
CA LEU A 136 -4.24 -24.23 -3.35
C LEU A 136 -3.68 -25.65 -3.42
N PHE A 137 -2.49 -25.83 -3.95
CA PHE A 137 -1.94 -27.16 -4.20
C PHE A 137 -1.36 -27.82 -2.95
N SER A 138 -0.55 -27.10 -2.18
CA SER A 138 0.06 -27.55 -0.93
C SER A 138 0.63 -26.36 -0.16
N SER A 139 1.10 -26.57 1.07
CA SER A 139 1.96 -25.59 1.74
C SER A 139 3.25 -25.34 0.94
N CYS A 140 3.81 -24.14 1.09
CA CYS A 140 5.10 -23.82 0.50
C CYS A 140 6.23 -24.57 1.25
N PRO A 141 7.04 -25.41 0.57
CA PRO A 141 8.08 -26.21 1.24
C PRO A 141 9.18 -25.40 1.93
N ARG A 142 9.31 -24.12 1.57
CA ARG A 142 10.29 -23.19 2.13
C ARG A 142 9.73 -22.31 3.25
N ALA A 143 8.40 -22.30 3.44
CA ALA A 143 7.77 -21.47 4.44
C ALA A 143 7.78 -22.16 5.81
N THR A 144 8.28 -21.46 6.82
CA THR A 144 8.17 -21.88 8.23
C THR A 144 6.74 -21.78 8.73
N VAL A 145 5.99 -20.79 8.23
CA VAL A 145 4.55 -20.61 8.50
C VAL A 145 3.82 -20.46 7.17
N SER A 146 2.78 -21.27 6.96
CA SER A 146 1.91 -21.24 5.78
C SER A 146 0.44 -21.35 6.23
N LYS A 147 -0.18 -20.21 6.54
CA LYS A 147 -1.50 -20.16 7.20
C LYS A 147 -2.49 -19.27 6.47
N ILE A 148 -3.75 -19.67 6.54
CA ILE A 148 -4.87 -18.90 6.01
C ILE A 148 -5.82 -18.57 7.14
N SER A 149 -6.07 -17.29 7.36
CA SER A 149 -7.03 -16.77 8.33
C SER A 149 -8.24 -16.18 7.60
N ILE A 150 -9.44 -16.62 7.93
CA ILE A 150 -10.69 -16.13 7.33
C ILE A 150 -11.56 -15.48 8.42
N ASP A 151 -11.91 -14.22 8.24
CA ASP A 151 -12.80 -13.49 9.16
C ASP A 151 -14.25 -14.01 9.05
N VAL A 152 -14.69 -14.71 10.09
CA VAL A 152 -16.03 -15.27 10.24
C VAL A 152 -16.90 -14.49 11.22
N THR A 153 -16.46 -13.30 11.65
CA THR A 153 -17.17 -12.46 12.63
C THR A 153 -18.60 -12.14 12.18
N SER A 154 -18.81 -11.96 10.87
CA SER A 154 -20.12 -11.67 10.28
C SER A 154 -21.16 -12.78 10.49
N ASN A 155 -20.73 -14.03 10.71
CA ASN A 155 -21.61 -15.17 10.93
C ASN A 155 -22.27 -15.12 12.33
N ILE A 156 -21.57 -14.53 13.30
CA ILE A 156 -22.01 -14.44 14.69
C ILE A 156 -22.95 -13.24 14.90
N THR A 157 -22.77 -12.16 14.12
CA THR A 157 -23.60 -10.96 14.22
C THR A 157 -25.03 -11.11 13.64
N ASN A 158 -25.50 -12.34 13.36
CA ASN A 158 -26.84 -12.71 12.88
C ASN A 158 -27.35 -12.02 11.58
N THR A 159 -26.50 -11.29 10.87
CA THR A 159 -26.87 -10.60 9.63
C THR A 159 -26.66 -11.46 8.39
N THR A 160 -25.69 -12.39 8.42
CA THR A 160 -25.32 -13.21 7.27
C THR A 160 -24.90 -14.62 7.71
N HIS A 161 -25.71 -15.64 7.43
CA HIS A 161 -25.33 -17.04 7.70
C HIS A 161 -24.66 -17.68 6.49
N TRP A 162 -23.40 -18.06 6.68
CA TRP A 162 -22.60 -18.74 5.65
C TRP A 162 -21.73 -19.81 6.29
N SER A 163 -21.34 -20.80 5.48
CA SER A 163 -20.53 -21.93 5.92
C SER A 163 -19.27 -22.06 5.08
N LEU A 164 -18.19 -22.50 5.72
CA LEU A 164 -16.92 -22.80 5.08
C LEU A 164 -16.84 -24.29 4.78
N ARG A 165 -16.26 -24.65 3.64
CA ARG A 165 -15.86 -26.02 3.31
C ARG A 165 -14.48 -26.01 2.63
N PRO A 166 -13.54 -26.91 2.99
CA PRO A 166 -13.59 -27.85 4.11
C PRO A 166 -13.66 -27.14 5.48
N ASP A 167 -13.92 -27.88 6.55
CA ASP A 167 -13.94 -27.30 7.90
C ASP A 167 -12.57 -26.76 8.30
N PRO A 168 -12.49 -25.63 9.03
CA PRO A 168 -11.22 -25.03 9.44
C PRO A 168 -10.51 -25.90 10.48
N THR A 169 -9.18 -25.82 10.51
CA THR A 169 -8.34 -26.50 11.51
C THR A 169 -8.68 -26.03 12.92
N THR A 170 -8.74 -24.70 13.11
CA THR A 170 -9.11 -24.07 14.39
C THR A 170 -9.90 -22.79 14.15
N VAL A 171 -10.66 -22.36 15.16
CA VAL A 171 -11.32 -21.05 15.17
C VAL A 171 -10.79 -20.26 16.35
N VAL A 172 -10.10 -19.15 16.06
CA VAL A 172 -9.46 -18.30 17.06
C VAL A 172 -10.29 -17.04 17.27
N VAL A 173 -10.47 -16.65 18.53
CA VAL A 173 -11.06 -15.36 18.90
C VAL A 173 -9.94 -14.39 19.20
N ASN A 174 -9.86 -13.33 18.41
CA ASN A 174 -8.88 -12.26 18.54
C ASN A 174 -9.56 -11.00 19.10
N GLN A 175 -9.30 -10.71 20.37
CA GLN A 175 -9.77 -9.53 21.08
C GLN A 175 -8.69 -8.46 21.09
N ARG A 176 -8.93 -7.32 20.43
CA ARG A 176 -8.01 -6.17 20.41
C ARG A 176 -8.77 -4.88 20.60
N GLY A 177 -8.32 -4.05 21.55
CA GLY A 177 -8.77 -2.66 21.67
C GLY A 177 -10.29 -2.52 21.73
N GLY A 178 -10.98 -3.42 22.43
CA GLY A 178 -12.44 -3.43 22.57
C GLY A 178 -13.21 -4.05 21.40
N SER A 179 -12.55 -4.56 20.36
CA SER A 179 -13.17 -5.28 19.25
C SER A 179 -12.80 -6.77 19.30
N ALA A 180 -13.79 -7.65 19.11
CA ALA A 180 -13.59 -9.08 18.99
C ALA A 180 -13.78 -9.51 17.53
N THR A 181 -12.78 -10.20 16.99
CA THR A 181 -12.80 -10.78 15.64
C THR A 181 -12.67 -12.28 15.75
N HIS A 182 -13.49 -13.02 15.00
CA HIS A 182 -13.45 -14.47 14.95
C HIS A 182 -12.78 -14.89 13.64
N LEU A 183 -11.68 -15.62 13.74
CA LEU A 183 -10.86 -16.03 12.60
C LEU A 183 -10.89 -17.56 12.49
N ALA A 184 -11.34 -18.08 11.35
CA ALA A 184 -11.20 -19.48 11.00
C ALA A 184 -9.81 -19.69 10.36
N VAL A 185 -8.99 -20.53 10.96
CA VAL A 185 -7.59 -20.73 10.59
C VAL A 185 -7.42 -22.08 9.92
N TYR A 186 -6.75 -22.08 8.77
CA TYR A 186 -6.30 -23.27 8.04
C TYR A 186 -4.78 -23.29 8.08
N ASP A 187 -4.22 -24.31 8.72
CA ASP A 187 -2.78 -24.57 8.68
C ASP A 187 -2.47 -25.51 7.51
N LEU A 188 -1.80 -24.99 6.48
CA LEU A 188 -1.50 -25.76 5.28
C LEU A 188 -0.43 -26.84 5.51
N ASN A 189 0.32 -26.77 6.61
CA ASN A 189 1.28 -27.81 6.98
C ASN A 189 0.60 -29.02 7.63
N GLU A 190 -0.51 -28.80 8.34
CA GLU A 190 -1.30 -29.87 8.97
C GLU A 190 -2.30 -30.49 8.00
N ILE A 191 -2.82 -29.71 7.05
CA ILE A 191 -3.78 -30.20 6.07
C ILE A 191 -3.04 -31.00 4.98
N SER A 192 -3.58 -32.20 4.69
CA SER A 192 -3.04 -33.20 3.77
C SER A 192 -2.50 -32.63 2.44
N PRO A 193 -1.56 -33.31 1.75
CA PRO A 193 -0.90 -32.82 0.53
C PRO A 193 -1.79 -32.71 -0.73
N TRP A 194 -3.11 -32.79 -0.58
CA TRP A 194 -4.06 -32.69 -1.68
C TRP A 194 -4.50 -31.24 -1.91
N PRO A 195 -4.84 -30.86 -3.15
CA PRO A 195 -5.28 -29.50 -3.44
C PRO A 195 -6.52 -29.12 -2.65
N ILE A 196 -6.46 -28.01 -1.91
CA ILE A 196 -7.55 -27.48 -1.11
C ILE A 196 -8.24 -26.36 -1.88
N ASN A 197 -9.57 -26.42 -1.92
CA ASN A 197 -10.40 -25.33 -2.40
C ASN A 197 -11.34 -24.86 -1.30
N VAL A 198 -10.91 -23.87 -0.52
CA VAL A 198 -11.78 -23.28 0.49
C VAL A 198 -12.90 -22.53 -0.22
N ARG A 199 -14.14 -22.86 0.16
CA ARG A 199 -15.37 -22.26 -0.35
C ARG A 199 -16.21 -21.73 0.80
N ALA A 200 -16.69 -20.50 0.64
CA ALA A 200 -17.77 -19.94 1.43
C ALA A 200 -19.09 -20.06 0.66
N SER A 201 -20.10 -20.65 1.29
CA SER A 201 -21.46 -20.73 0.74
C SER A 201 -22.45 -20.03 1.66
N TYR A 202 -23.17 -19.05 1.10
CA TYR A 202 -24.12 -18.19 1.77
C TYR A 202 -25.53 -18.79 1.68
N THR A 203 -26.20 -18.93 2.83
CA THR A 203 -27.55 -19.52 2.88
C THR A 203 -28.62 -18.57 2.32
N LYS A 204 -28.38 -17.26 2.41
CA LYS A 204 -29.26 -16.20 1.91
C LYS A 204 -28.44 -15.22 1.08
N LYS A 205 -29.09 -14.64 0.07
CA LYS A 205 -28.51 -13.55 -0.71
C LYS A 205 -28.24 -12.34 0.18
N LEU A 206 -27.08 -11.72 0.02
CA LEU A 206 -26.71 -10.53 0.77
C LEU A 206 -27.51 -9.32 0.30
N SER A 207 -27.92 -8.47 1.24
CA SER A 207 -28.36 -7.10 1.00
C SER A 207 -27.23 -6.14 1.36
N TYR A 208 -27.07 -5.05 0.60
CA TYR A 208 -26.07 -4.04 0.90
C TYR A 208 -26.35 -3.40 2.27
N GLY A 209 -25.47 -3.64 3.24
CA GLY A 209 -25.50 -2.96 4.52
C GLY A 209 -24.86 -1.57 4.47
N ILE A 210 -25.19 -0.73 5.45
CA ILE A 210 -24.47 0.54 5.66
C ILE A 210 -23.06 0.20 6.17
N ILE A 211 -22.04 0.60 5.42
CA ILE A 211 -20.64 0.43 5.85
C ILE A 211 -20.29 1.62 6.75
N PRO A 212 -19.97 1.41 8.03
CA PRO A 212 -19.48 2.49 8.86
C PRO A 212 -18.12 2.96 8.32
N PRO A 213 -17.90 4.26 8.19
CA PRO A 213 -16.61 4.76 7.73
C PRO A 213 -15.52 4.41 8.76
N PRO A 214 -14.27 4.23 8.33
CA PRO A 214 -13.17 3.96 9.24
C PRO A 214 -12.89 5.18 10.14
N LEU A 215 -12.17 4.98 11.25
CA LEU A 215 -11.89 6.03 12.24
C LEU A 215 -11.25 7.28 11.64
N ILE A 216 -10.33 7.09 10.70
CA ILE A 216 -9.68 8.11 9.89
C ILE A 216 -9.77 7.71 8.40
N HIS A 217 -10.03 8.64 7.52
CA HIS A 217 -9.74 8.42 6.10
C HIS A 217 -9.37 9.74 5.47
N ALA A 218 -8.69 9.68 4.34
CA ALA A 218 -8.25 10.87 3.65
C ALA A 218 -8.50 10.76 2.17
N THR A 219 -8.82 11.90 1.56
CA THR A 219 -8.95 12.08 0.13
C THR A 219 -8.08 13.25 -0.31
N ARG A 220 -7.52 13.16 -1.50
CA ARG A 220 -6.63 14.15 -2.08
C ARG A 220 -7.09 14.46 -3.48
N PHE A 221 -7.02 15.73 -3.85
CA PHE A 221 -7.42 16.20 -5.18
C PHE A 221 -6.68 17.50 -5.55
N VAL A 222 -6.59 17.76 -6.85
CA VAL A 222 -6.10 19.04 -7.37
C VAL A 222 -7.28 19.99 -7.50
N ALA A 223 -7.15 21.20 -6.95
CA ALA A 223 -8.12 22.27 -7.08
C ALA A 223 -7.52 23.47 -7.83
N GLY A 224 -8.36 24.41 -8.26
CA GLY A 224 -7.94 25.63 -8.96
C GLY A 224 -8.22 25.62 -10.46
N HIS A 225 -8.10 26.80 -11.07
CA HIS A 225 -8.41 27.04 -12.47
C HIS A 225 -7.18 27.55 -13.22
N GLY A 226 -7.02 27.09 -14.46
CA GLY A 226 -5.97 27.55 -15.38
C GLY A 226 -4.83 26.56 -15.62
N GLN A 227 -3.91 26.96 -16.49
CA GLN A 227 -2.80 26.13 -16.95
C GLN A 227 -1.48 26.39 -16.23
N SER A 228 -1.39 27.42 -15.38
CA SER A 228 -0.14 27.84 -14.72
C SER A 228 -0.09 27.51 -13.23
N LYS A 229 -1.15 27.80 -12.48
CA LYS A 229 -1.25 27.58 -11.03
C LYS A 229 -2.37 26.60 -10.71
N ALA A 230 -2.17 25.84 -9.65
CA ALA A 230 -3.16 24.94 -9.08
C ALA A 230 -2.95 24.83 -7.56
N LYS A 231 -3.91 24.22 -6.87
CA LYS A 231 -3.86 23.93 -5.46
C LYS A 231 -3.86 22.43 -5.26
N LEU A 232 -3.12 21.97 -4.28
CA LEU A 232 -3.14 20.59 -3.84
C LEU A 232 -3.86 20.54 -2.50
N VAL A 233 -4.95 19.78 -2.45
CA VAL A 233 -5.82 19.72 -1.26
C VAL A 233 -5.87 18.29 -0.77
N THR A 234 -5.51 18.09 0.50
CA THR A 234 -5.69 16.83 1.21
C THR A 234 -6.72 17.01 2.31
N ARG A 235 -7.86 16.35 2.17
CA ARG A 235 -8.96 16.32 3.12
C ARG A 235 -8.86 15.08 4.00
N ILE A 236 -8.78 15.28 5.31
CA ILE A 236 -8.64 14.22 6.30
C ILE A 236 -9.86 14.24 7.23
N HIS A 237 -10.54 13.12 7.32
CA HIS A 237 -11.68 12.93 8.20
C HIS A 237 -11.22 12.20 9.47
N ASN A 238 -11.49 12.79 10.64
CA ASN A 238 -11.44 12.11 11.92
C ASN A 238 -12.87 11.81 12.35
N ASN A 239 -13.30 10.56 12.23
CA ASN A 239 -14.63 10.08 12.63
C ASN A 239 -14.68 9.59 14.09
N TYR A 240 -13.58 9.71 14.84
CA TYR A 240 -13.57 9.35 16.26
C TYR A 240 -14.19 10.48 17.10
N PHE A 241 -15.21 10.16 17.87
CA PHE A 241 -15.98 11.15 18.65
C PHE A 241 -15.32 11.54 19.97
N SER A 242 -14.55 10.62 20.57
CA SER A 242 -14.13 10.75 21.97
C SER A 242 -12.84 11.54 22.16
N SER A 243 -11.94 11.57 21.17
CA SER A 243 -10.66 12.28 21.29
C SER A 243 -10.16 12.84 19.97
N ASP A 244 -9.29 13.83 20.09
CA ASP A 244 -8.45 14.27 18.98
C ASP A 244 -7.41 13.18 18.66
N ILE A 245 -6.92 13.16 17.41
CA ILE A 245 -5.91 12.17 16.97
C ILE A 245 -4.69 12.90 16.40
N ASP A 246 -3.52 12.59 16.97
CA ASP A 246 -2.25 13.06 16.45
C ASP A 246 -1.84 12.26 15.22
N ILE A 247 -1.46 12.99 14.16
CA ILE A 247 -0.97 12.40 12.92
C ILE A 247 0.36 13.03 12.50
N VAL A 248 1.13 12.27 11.73
CA VAL A 248 2.26 12.75 10.93
C VAL A 248 1.83 12.73 9.47
N PHE A 249 1.82 13.90 8.86
CA PHE A 249 1.52 14.11 7.46
C PHE A 249 2.82 14.32 6.69
N LEU A 250 3.07 13.46 5.70
CA LEU A 250 4.22 13.49 4.82
C LEU A 250 3.76 13.67 3.39
N GLU A 251 4.31 14.67 2.71
CA GLU A 251 4.05 14.90 1.30
C GLU A 251 5.32 15.14 0.49
N LEU A 252 5.44 14.40 -0.61
CA LEU A 252 6.53 14.50 -1.57
C LEU A 252 5.97 14.96 -2.92
N VAL A 253 6.22 16.23 -3.26
CA VAL A 253 5.73 16.84 -4.50
C VAL A 253 6.90 17.00 -5.47
N PRO A 254 6.86 16.43 -6.69
CA PRO A 254 7.93 16.56 -7.68
C PRO A 254 8.33 18.00 -7.95
N TRP A 255 9.59 18.22 -8.34
CA TRP A 255 10.17 19.55 -8.55
C TRP A 255 9.42 20.40 -9.60
N TYR A 256 8.77 19.75 -10.57
CA TYR A 256 7.98 20.42 -11.59
C TYR A 256 6.62 20.92 -11.08
N CYS A 257 6.21 20.54 -9.87
CA CYS A 257 5.12 21.16 -9.13
C CYS A 257 5.75 22.05 -8.05
N ARG A 258 6.01 23.32 -8.39
CA ARG A 258 6.67 24.27 -7.50
C ARG A 258 5.69 24.73 -6.43
N VAL A 259 5.72 24.11 -5.26
CA VAL A 259 4.89 24.44 -4.10
C VAL A 259 5.44 25.65 -3.34
N PHE A 260 4.55 26.40 -2.70
CA PHE A 260 4.91 27.57 -1.92
C PHE A 260 4.50 27.40 -0.46
N LEU A 261 5.47 27.28 0.44
CA LEU A 261 5.19 27.07 1.87
C LEU A 261 4.32 28.17 2.49
N HIS A 262 4.46 29.42 2.04
CA HIS A 262 3.65 30.54 2.54
C HIS A 262 2.16 30.44 2.17
N THR A 263 1.80 29.56 1.24
CA THR A 263 0.40 29.30 0.84
C THR A 263 -0.22 28.11 1.58
N LEU A 264 0.55 27.47 2.47
CA LEU A 264 0.06 26.37 3.27
C LEU A 264 -1.00 26.87 4.25
N ALA A 265 -2.22 26.40 4.08
CA ALA A 265 -3.35 26.74 4.92
C ALA A 265 -4.06 25.49 5.43
N PHE A 266 -4.66 25.62 6.60
CA PHE A 266 -5.38 24.56 7.28
C PHE A 266 -6.79 25.04 7.56
N SER A 267 -7.78 24.28 7.12
CA SER A 267 -9.19 24.52 7.44
C SER A 267 -9.75 23.34 8.24
N ASN A 268 -10.74 23.61 9.08
CA ASN A 268 -11.44 22.57 9.82
C ASN A 268 -12.95 22.81 9.78
N SER A 269 -13.73 21.76 9.54
CA SER A 269 -15.19 21.84 9.41
C SER A 269 -15.91 22.34 10.67
N LYS A 270 -15.28 22.25 11.85
CA LYS A 270 -15.82 22.73 13.12
C LYS A 270 -15.22 24.08 13.55
N ASN A 271 -14.48 24.77 12.69
CA ASN A 271 -13.74 26.00 13.01
C ASN A 271 -12.79 25.84 14.23
N ARG A 272 -12.39 24.60 14.56
CA ARG A 272 -11.40 24.35 15.59
C ARG A 272 -10.01 24.54 14.98
N PRO A 273 -9.11 25.30 15.62
CA PRO A 273 -7.76 25.47 15.11
C PRO A 273 -7.06 24.11 15.08
N VAL A 274 -6.50 23.77 13.92
CA VAL A 274 -5.64 22.59 13.78
C VAL A 274 -4.34 22.90 14.52
N LYS A 275 -4.06 22.16 15.59
CA LYS A 275 -2.81 22.36 16.35
C LYS A 275 -1.67 21.79 15.53
N ILE A 276 -0.71 22.65 15.18
CA ILE A 276 0.53 22.28 14.51
C ILE A 276 1.62 22.26 15.57
N ASP A 277 2.31 21.14 15.71
CA ASP A 277 3.46 21.04 16.59
C ASP A 277 4.71 21.60 15.88
N VAL A 278 4.69 22.93 15.67
CA VAL A 278 5.73 23.70 14.99
C VAL A 278 7.13 23.49 15.60
N PRO A 279 7.32 23.52 16.94
CA PRO A 279 8.66 23.45 17.50
C PRO A 279 9.31 22.06 17.43
N GLN A 280 8.54 20.97 17.30
CA GLN A 280 9.09 19.62 17.33
C GLN A 280 9.20 18.94 15.96
N LYS A 281 8.31 19.19 14.98
CA LYS A 281 8.27 18.42 13.70
C LYS A 281 7.66 19.14 12.49
N LEU A 282 7.99 20.41 12.21
CA LEU A 282 7.87 20.96 10.86
C LEU A 282 9.19 20.74 10.11
N TYR A 283 9.23 19.81 9.16
CA TYR A 283 10.36 19.64 8.27
C TYR A 283 9.94 19.95 6.83
N TYR A 284 10.51 21.02 6.28
CA TYR A 284 10.29 21.40 4.89
C TYR A 284 11.62 21.50 4.16
N ARG A 285 11.72 20.79 3.04
CA ARG A 285 12.84 20.87 2.11
C ARG A 285 12.31 21.23 0.72
N PRO A 286 12.61 22.43 0.18
CA PRO A 286 12.11 22.82 -1.13
C PRO A 286 12.71 21.95 -2.23
N GLY A 287 11.94 21.71 -3.27
CA GLY A 287 12.36 20.99 -4.47
C GLY A 287 13.46 21.74 -5.21
N LEU A 288 14.29 20.99 -5.94
CA LEU A 288 15.28 21.54 -6.85
C LEU A 288 15.01 20.96 -8.24
N ASP A 289 14.94 21.84 -9.23
CA ASP A 289 14.63 21.49 -10.61
C ASP A 289 15.53 20.33 -11.09
N ARG A 290 14.90 19.25 -11.57
CA ARG A 290 15.54 18.02 -12.12
C ARG A 290 16.42 17.24 -11.13
N GLN A 291 16.43 17.60 -9.85
CA GLN A 291 17.29 16.96 -8.85
C GLN A 291 16.49 16.30 -7.73
N ARG A 292 15.54 17.01 -7.10
CA ARG A 292 14.81 16.49 -5.94
C ARG A 292 13.39 17.04 -5.81
N PRO A 293 12.44 16.26 -5.27
CA PRO A 293 11.10 16.75 -4.96
C PRO A 293 11.10 17.71 -3.76
N ASN A 294 10.01 18.47 -3.63
CA ASN A 294 9.64 19.16 -2.40
C ASN A 294 9.22 18.13 -1.35
N HIS A 295 9.69 18.31 -0.12
CA HIS A 295 9.40 17.45 1.01
C HIS A 295 8.74 18.29 2.09
N LEU A 296 7.54 17.89 2.52
CA LEU A 296 6.85 18.45 3.68
C LEU A 296 6.53 17.33 4.67
N GLU A 297 7.00 17.44 5.90
CA GLU A 297 6.63 16.57 7.02
C GLU A 297 6.09 17.45 8.16
N LEU A 298 4.90 17.11 8.65
CA LEU A 298 4.15 17.88 9.63
C LEU A 298 3.57 16.95 10.70
N ARG A 299 3.73 17.30 11.97
CA ARG A 299 2.90 16.73 13.03
C ARG A 299 1.71 17.66 13.32
N LEU A 300 0.50 17.13 13.18
CA LEU A 300 -0.74 17.87 13.41
C LEU A 300 -1.76 17.05 14.20
N THR A 301 -2.56 17.74 15.00
CA THR A 301 -3.63 17.12 15.81
C THR A 301 -4.97 17.34 15.13
N LEU A 302 -5.61 16.25 14.71
CA LEU A 302 -6.94 16.24 14.08
C LEU A 302 -8.04 16.33 15.15
N PRO A 303 -8.88 17.37 15.15
CA PRO A 303 -9.95 17.48 16.13
C PRO A 303 -10.99 16.34 16.01
N ALA A 304 -11.57 15.93 17.15
CA ALA A 304 -12.56 14.87 17.23
C ALA A 304 -13.81 15.12 16.34
N ASN A 305 -14.25 14.08 15.64
CA ASN A 305 -15.41 14.09 14.73
C ASN A 305 -15.39 15.31 13.79
N SER A 306 -14.27 15.55 13.10
CA SER A 306 -14.08 16.73 12.25
C SER A 306 -13.40 16.39 10.92
N VAL A 307 -13.51 17.30 9.97
CA VAL A 307 -12.83 17.22 8.68
C VAL A 307 -11.80 18.33 8.64
N THR A 308 -10.54 17.97 8.44
CA THR A 308 -9.42 18.89 8.33
C THR A 308 -8.93 18.89 6.89
N GLU A 309 -8.83 20.07 6.26
CA GLU A 309 -8.23 20.20 4.93
C GLU A 309 -6.87 20.89 5.05
N ILE A 310 -5.89 20.31 4.39
CA ILE A 310 -4.56 20.86 4.21
C ILE A 310 -4.48 21.30 2.75
N GLU A 311 -4.31 22.60 2.53
CA GLU A 311 -4.18 23.16 1.18
C GLU A 311 -2.85 23.90 1.03
N TRP A 312 -2.27 23.82 -0.16
CA TRP A 312 -1.11 24.62 -0.57
C TRP A 312 -1.08 24.76 -2.09
N GLU A 313 -0.66 25.93 -2.55
CA GLU A 313 -0.62 26.26 -3.96
C GLU A 313 0.70 25.79 -4.59
N PHE A 314 0.60 25.34 -5.85
CA PHE A 314 1.76 25.03 -6.67
C PHE A 314 1.65 25.64 -8.07
N GLN A 315 2.81 25.99 -8.63
CA GLN A 315 2.94 26.38 -10.02
C GLN A 315 3.47 25.21 -10.85
N LYS A 316 2.87 25.01 -12.02
CA LYS A 316 3.33 24.02 -13.01
C LYS A 316 4.63 24.51 -13.65
N GLY A 317 5.67 23.70 -13.56
CA GLY A 317 6.98 23.96 -14.15
C GLY A 317 6.97 23.75 -15.66
N PHE A 318 7.92 24.39 -16.34
CA PHE A 318 8.10 24.25 -17.78
C PHE A 318 8.93 23.01 -18.10
N LEU A 319 8.26 22.06 -18.75
CA LEU A 319 8.78 20.82 -19.32
C LEU A 319 9.78 21.08 -20.46
N LYS A 320 10.93 20.40 -20.55
CA LYS A 320 11.57 20.20 -21.87
C LYS A 320 10.77 19.16 -22.65
N TRP A 321 10.75 19.23 -23.97
CA TRP A 321 10.03 18.25 -24.81
C TRP A 321 10.48 16.80 -24.56
N THR A 322 11.77 16.59 -24.26
CA THR A 322 12.35 15.28 -23.93
C THR A 322 11.92 14.74 -22.56
N GLU A 323 11.31 15.57 -21.71
CA GLU A 323 10.89 15.22 -20.35
C GLU A 323 9.43 14.77 -20.30
N TYR A 324 8.68 14.91 -21.41
CA TYR A 324 7.32 14.41 -21.49
C TYR A 324 7.31 12.88 -21.71
N PRO A 325 6.35 12.17 -21.09
CA PRO A 325 6.09 10.79 -21.49
C PRO A 325 5.62 10.75 -22.95
N PRO A 326 5.65 9.57 -23.62
CA PRO A 326 5.22 9.42 -25.01
C PRO A 326 3.81 9.98 -25.30
N ASP A 327 2.91 9.95 -24.31
CA ASP A 327 1.63 10.65 -24.34
C ASP A 327 1.66 11.87 -23.40
N ALA A 328 2.02 13.03 -23.97
CA ALA A 328 2.10 14.28 -23.23
C ALA A 328 0.72 14.80 -22.75
N HIS A 329 -0.38 14.40 -23.41
CA HIS A 329 -1.71 14.90 -23.10
C HIS A 329 -2.32 14.24 -21.86
N ARG A 330 -1.86 13.03 -21.49
CA ARG A 330 -2.26 12.37 -20.24
C ARG A 330 -1.91 13.19 -18.99
N GLY A 331 -0.77 13.88 -18.99
CA GLY A 331 -0.22 14.58 -17.83
C GLY A 331 0.74 13.71 -17.00
N PHE A 332 1.16 14.25 -15.86
CA PHE A 332 2.17 13.64 -14.99
C PHE A 332 1.54 13.07 -13.71
N ASP A 333 1.94 11.85 -13.35
CA ASP A 333 1.52 11.23 -12.10
C ASP A 333 2.19 11.93 -10.91
N LEU A 334 1.39 12.21 -9.88
CA LEU A 334 1.78 12.79 -8.60
C LEU A 334 1.60 11.72 -7.52
N GLY A 335 2.70 11.38 -6.84
CA GLY A 335 2.68 10.41 -5.74
C GLY A 335 1.75 10.82 -4.60
N PRO A 336 1.23 9.87 -3.82
CA PRO A 336 0.23 10.12 -2.78
C PRO A 336 0.83 10.83 -1.56
N ALA A 337 -0.03 11.48 -0.78
CA ALA A 337 0.31 11.91 0.58
C ALA A 337 0.27 10.71 1.53
N ILE A 338 1.12 10.75 2.56
CA ILE A 338 1.22 9.70 3.56
C ILE A 338 0.79 10.26 4.90
N ILE A 339 -0.23 9.66 5.51
CA ILE A 339 -0.73 10.04 6.83
C ILE A 339 -0.46 8.87 7.77
N SER A 340 0.35 9.10 8.80
CA SER A 340 0.64 8.12 9.85
C SER A 340 -0.05 8.53 11.14
N ALA A 341 -0.87 7.66 11.72
CA ALA A 341 -1.65 7.93 12.93
C ALA A 341 -1.50 6.80 13.95
N LEU A 342 -1.73 7.12 15.22
CA LEU A 342 -1.90 6.13 16.28
C LEU A 342 -3.37 6.16 16.72
N LEU A 343 -4.14 5.15 16.33
CA LEU A 343 -5.55 5.07 16.65
C LEU A 343 -5.75 4.63 18.11
N PRO A 344 -6.70 5.21 18.85
CA PRO A 344 -6.97 4.82 20.24
C PRO A 344 -7.71 3.49 20.37
N VAL A 345 -8.33 3.01 19.29
CA VAL A 345 -9.18 1.80 19.25
C VAL A 345 -8.84 0.99 18.01
N ALA A 346 -8.91 -0.34 18.09
CA ALA A 346 -8.61 -1.26 16.99
C ALA A 346 -9.82 -1.54 16.07
N SER A 347 -10.81 -0.65 16.00
CA SER A 347 -12.00 -0.90 15.19
C SER A 347 -11.65 -0.94 13.70
N ASN A 348 -11.99 -2.04 13.02
CA ASN A 348 -11.60 -2.31 11.62
C ASN A 348 -10.08 -2.21 11.36
N TRP A 349 -9.26 -2.44 12.38
CA TRP A 349 -7.81 -2.50 12.24
C TRP A 349 -7.36 -3.93 11.96
N THR A 350 -6.79 -4.16 10.78
CA THR A 350 -6.25 -5.45 10.34
C THR A 350 -4.72 -5.47 10.33
N GLY A 351 -4.09 -4.51 11.02
CA GLY A 351 -2.64 -4.39 11.10
C GLY A 351 -2.02 -5.35 12.11
N ILE A 352 -0.69 -5.48 12.02
CA ILE A 352 0.12 -6.21 13.00
C ILE A 352 0.78 -5.17 13.93
N PRO A 353 0.82 -5.39 15.25
CA PRO A 353 1.52 -4.50 16.18
C PRO A 353 3.02 -4.38 15.84
N ARG A 354 3.62 -3.24 16.17
CA ARG A 354 5.02 -2.89 15.82
C ARG A 354 6.12 -3.87 16.28
N HIS A 355 5.83 -4.65 17.31
CA HIS A 355 6.76 -5.57 17.94
C HIS A 355 6.63 -7.00 17.40
N VAL A 356 5.75 -7.21 16.41
CA VAL A 356 5.40 -8.51 15.86
C VAL A 356 5.48 -8.45 14.34
N SER A 357 5.93 -9.54 13.71
CA SER A 357 5.97 -9.66 12.25
C SER A 357 4.85 -10.52 11.68
N ILE A 358 4.36 -11.51 12.44
CA ILE A 358 3.45 -12.57 11.98
C ILE A 358 2.02 -12.32 12.51
N PHE A 359 0.98 -12.70 11.75
CA PHE A 359 -0.40 -12.51 12.22
C PHE A 359 -0.74 -13.31 13.48
N ASP A 360 -0.28 -14.56 13.56
CA ASP A 360 -0.54 -15.44 14.72
C ASP A 360 -0.08 -14.82 16.06
N GLU A 361 1.13 -14.26 16.09
CA GLU A 361 1.72 -13.63 17.28
C GLU A 361 1.02 -12.32 17.66
N SER A 362 0.23 -11.75 16.75
CA SER A 362 -0.46 -10.50 17.01
C SER A 362 -1.80 -10.68 17.71
N TRP A 363 -2.34 -11.89 17.81
CA TRP A 363 -3.65 -12.15 18.39
C TRP A 363 -3.72 -11.86 19.89
N ASN A 364 -4.86 -11.32 20.34
CA ASN A 364 -5.13 -10.99 21.75
C ASN A 364 -4.19 -9.97 22.39
N VAL A 365 -3.53 -9.13 21.58
CA VAL A 365 -2.67 -8.04 22.09
C VAL A 365 -3.45 -6.71 22.09
N SER A 366 -3.91 -6.30 23.28
CA SER A 366 -4.44 -4.95 23.50
C SER A 366 -3.31 -3.97 23.78
N GLN A 367 -3.28 -2.83 23.08
CA GLN A 367 -2.24 -1.82 23.22
C GLN A 367 -2.85 -0.43 23.46
N SER A 368 -2.03 0.50 23.96
CA SER A 368 -2.44 1.90 24.15
C SER A 368 -2.71 2.65 22.83
N GLY A 369 -2.24 2.10 21.70
CA GLY A 369 -2.56 2.66 20.40
C GLY A 369 -2.22 1.73 19.23
N TYR A 370 -2.95 1.89 18.14
CA TYR A 370 -2.90 1.06 16.95
C TYR A 370 -2.36 1.88 15.79
N PHE A 371 -1.13 1.58 15.37
CA PHE A 371 -0.48 2.34 14.32
C PHE A 371 -1.13 2.07 12.96
N VAL A 372 -1.32 3.12 12.18
CA VAL A 372 -1.95 3.09 10.87
C VAL A 372 -1.23 4.04 9.94
N ARG A 373 -1.00 3.61 8.69
CA ARG A 373 -0.51 4.45 7.61
C ARG A 373 -1.51 4.47 6.46
N ILE A 374 -1.98 5.66 6.13
CA ILE A 374 -2.92 5.91 5.03
C ILE A 374 -2.13 6.53 3.88
N HIS A 375 -2.29 5.95 2.70
CA HIS A 375 -1.87 6.56 1.44
C HIS A 375 -3.11 7.17 0.78
N THR A 376 -3.02 8.45 0.44
CA THR A 376 -4.08 9.12 -0.32
C THR A 376 -4.00 8.77 -1.81
N GLU A 377 -4.82 9.41 -2.63
CA GLU A 377 -4.88 9.20 -4.05
C GLU A 377 -3.62 9.71 -4.76
N THR A 378 -3.15 8.91 -5.71
CA THR A 378 -2.24 9.37 -6.76
C THR A 378 -3.02 10.27 -7.70
N LEU A 379 -2.47 11.43 -8.02
CA LEU A 379 -3.14 12.42 -8.86
C LEU A 379 -2.46 12.50 -10.22
N VAL A 380 -3.21 12.91 -11.24
CA VAL A 380 -2.63 13.24 -12.54
C VAL A 380 -2.71 14.75 -12.73
N VAL A 381 -1.55 15.36 -12.94
CA VAL A 381 -1.42 16.81 -13.13
C VAL A 381 -1.12 17.09 -14.59
N ALA A 382 -2.04 17.75 -15.28
CA ALA A 382 -1.79 18.26 -16.62
C ALA A 382 -0.79 19.43 -16.56
N THR A 383 0.39 19.24 -17.14
CA THR A 383 1.39 20.30 -17.33
C THR A 383 1.14 21.06 -18.64
N VAL A 384 1.77 22.21 -18.83
CA VAL A 384 1.69 22.98 -20.08
C VAL A 384 2.33 22.14 -21.19
N THR A 385 1.55 21.46 -22.03
CA THR A 385 2.08 20.65 -23.14
C THR A 385 2.59 21.55 -24.26
N PRO A 386 3.85 21.42 -24.70
CA PRO A 386 4.32 22.15 -25.88
C PRO A 386 3.63 21.62 -27.14
N ASP A 387 3.64 22.41 -28.21
CA ASP A 387 3.16 21.97 -29.51
C ASP A 387 4.14 20.95 -30.11
N PHE A 388 3.74 19.67 -30.15
CA PHE A 388 4.53 18.59 -30.73
C PHE A 388 4.37 18.47 -32.26
N SER A 389 3.47 19.23 -32.88
CA SER A 389 3.20 19.12 -34.31
C SER A 389 4.40 19.56 -35.17
N MET A 390 5.11 20.62 -34.78
CA MET A 390 6.30 21.10 -35.49
C MET A 390 7.41 20.05 -35.58
N PRO A 391 7.92 19.48 -34.47
CA PRO A 391 8.95 18.44 -34.57
C PRO A 391 8.45 17.20 -35.31
N TYR A 392 7.17 16.83 -35.18
CA TYR A 392 6.61 15.70 -35.92
C TYR A 392 6.62 15.95 -37.44
N ASN A 393 6.20 17.15 -37.87
CA ASN A 393 6.22 17.55 -39.28
C ASN A 393 7.64 17.54 -39.85
N VAL A 394 8.63 18.03 -39.08
CA VAL A 394 10.04 18.02 -39.49
C VAL A 394 10.59 16.60 -39.60
N ILE A 395 10.29 15.71 -38.64
CA ILE A 395 10.71 14.30 -38.68
C ILE A 395 10.07 13.59 -39.89
N CYS A 396 8.77 13.77 -40.11
CA CYS A 396 8.07 13.20 -41.27
C CYS A 396 8.71 13.68 -42.59
N LEU A 397 9.01 14.96 -42.71
CA LEU A 397 9.69 15.51 -43.89
C LEU A 397 11.09 14.92 -44.07
N ALA A 398 11.91 14.89 -43.01
CA ALA A 398 13.26 14.35 -43.06
C ALA A 398 13.27 12.85 -43.41
N CYS A 399 12.40 12.04 -42.78
CA CYS A 399 12.24 10.63 -43.10
C CYS A 399 11.78 10.42 -44.55
N THR A 400 10.89 11.27 -45.06
CA THR A 400 10.45 11.21 -46.47
C THR A 400 11.60 11.52 -47.42
N VAL A 401 12.39 12.56 -47.14
CA VAL A 401 13.58 12.91 -47.93
C VAL A 401 14.61 11.78 -47.91
N VAL A 402 14.89 11.20 -46.75
CA VAL A 402 15.82 10.07 -46.61
C VAL A 402 15.31 8.85 -47.38
N ALA A 403 14.03 8.51 -47.25
CA ALA A 403 13.43 7.38 -47.97
C ALA A 403 13.48 7.56 -49.50
N LEU A 404 13.23 8.78 -49.99
CA LEU A 404 13.32 9.10 -51.41
C LEU A 404 14.76 9.13 -51.92
N ALA A 405 15.72 9.60 -51.12
CA ALA A 405 17.13 9.65 -51.49
C ALA A 405 17.83 8.29 -51.41
N PHE A 406 17.38 7.40 -50.52
CA PHE A 406 18.01 6.11 -50.28
C PHE A 406 17.99 5.21 -51.53
N GLY A 407 16.86 5.13 -52.24
CA GLY A 407 16.73 4.31 -53.45
C GLY A 407 17.75 4.69 -54.55
N PRO A 408 17.80 5.95 -54.99
CA PRO A 408 18.77 6.43 -55.96
C PRO A 408 20.23 6.26 -55.51
N LEU A 409 20.56 6.59 -54.25
CA LEU A 409 21.92 6.43 -53.72
C LEU A 409 22.35 4.96 -53.66
N TYR A 410 21.46 4.06 -53.27
CA TYR A 410 21.71 2.62 -53.24
C TYR A 410 21.91 2.04 -54.65
N ASN A 411 21.18 2.54 -55.65
CA ASN A 411 21.34 2.15 -57.05
C ASN A 411 22.62 2.69 -57.71
N LEU A 412 23.17 3.81 -57.22
CA LEU A 412 24.43 4.39 -57.72
C LEU A 412 25.69 3.76 -57.09
N THR A 413 25.53 3.09 -55.93
CA THR A 413 26.63 2.50 -55.17
C THR A 413 26.72 0.96 -55.31
N LYS A 414 25.77 0.37 -56.03
CA LYS A 414 25.87 -0.96 -56.64
C LYS A 414 26.36 -0.83 -58.08
#